data_AF-H9M8D6-F1
#
_entry.id   AF-H9M8D6-F1
#
_cell.length_a   1.000
_cell.length_b   1.000
_cell.length_c   1.000
_cell.angle_alpha   90.00
_cell.angle_beta   90.00
_cell.angle_gamma   90.00
#
_symmetry.space_group_name_H-M   'P 1'
#
loop_
_entity.id
_entity.type
_entity.pdbx_description
1 polymer ?
#
loop_
_entity_poly.entity_id
_entity_poly.type
_entity_poly.pdbx_seq_one_letter_code
_entity_poly.pdbx_strand_id
1 'polypeptide(L)'
;SNKTFMPIADCQNIDKCKKNNIKGTLHMQTRACRFIPFQEVKIQEMADQVPVGHIPRSMTVHIHGVLTRQMNPGDIVHLGGIFLPVPYTGFQAIPAGLLTDTYL
;
A
#
# COMPACT_ATOMS: atom_id res chain seq x y z
N SER A 1 1.70 -6.13 -3.18
CA SER A 1 2.69 -5.02 -3.28
C SER A 1 3.30 -4.83 -1.90
N ASN A 2 4.61 -4.99 -1.73
CA ASN A 2 5.24 -4.87 -0.41
C ASN A 2 5.24 -3.39 0.02
N LYS A 3 4.62 -3.08 1.15
CA LYS A 3 4.53 -1.70 1.71
C LYS A 3 5.89 -1.20 2.23
N THR A 4 6.81 -2.13 2.48
CA THR A 4 8.16 -1.85 2.99
C THR A 4 9.19 -2.31 1.97
N PHE A 5 10.27 -1.54 1.84
CA PHE A 5 11.42 -1.92 1.04
C PHE A 5 12.69 -1.55 1.78
N MET A 6 13.75 -2.34 1.57
CA MET A 6 15.08 -2.03 2.09
C MET A 6 15.87 -1.30 0.99
N PRO A 7 16.34 -0.07 1.23
CA PRO A 7 17.10 0.67 0.23
C PRO A 7 18.48 0.02 0.00
N ILE A 8 18.96 0.09 -1.23
CA ILE A 8 20.30 -0.38 -1.58
C ILE A 8 21.30 0.72 -1.22
N ALA A 9 22.24 0.42 -0.32
CA ALA A 9 23.25 1.37 0.14
C ALA A 9 24.56 1.29 -0.66
N ASP A 10 24.90 0.14 -1.23
CA ASP A 10 26.14 -0.08 -1.95
C ASP A 10 25.94 -0.09 -3.47
N CYS A 11 26.83 0.57 -4.20
CA CYS A 11 26.80 0.60 -5.66
C CYS A 11 27.09 -0.79 -6.25
N GLN A 12 26.07 -1.41 -6.86
CA GLN A 12 26.17 -2.75 -7.45
C GLN A 12 26.75 -2.77 -8.87
N ASN A 13 27.26 -1.63 -9.38
CA ASN A 13 27.77 -1.52 -10.74
C ASN A 13 29.01 -2.40 -10.97
N ILE A 14 28.89 -3.36 -11.89
CA ILE A 14 29.92 -4.36 -12.19
C ILE A 14 31.15 -3.72 -12.86
N ASP A 15 30.94 -2.82 -13.82
CA ASP A 15 32.02 -2.32 -14.67
C ASP A 15 32.92 -1.29 -14.00
N LYS A 16 32.40 -0.53 -13.03
CA LYS A 16 33.16 0.54 -12.36
C LYS A 16 33.46 0.26 -10.89
N CYS A 17 32.49 -0.21 -10.12
CA CYS A 17 32.64 -0.33 -8.66
C CYS A 17 33.13 -1.72 -8.25
N LYS A 18 32.54 -2.80 -8.78
CA LYS A 18 32.94 -4.17 -8.43
C LYS A 18 34.29 -4.57 -9.04
N LYS A 19 34.54 -4.30 -10.33
CA LYS A 19 35.83 -4.61 -10.98
C LYS A 19 37.02 -3.88 -10.35
N ASN A 20 36.82 -2.66 -9.85
CA ASN A 20 37.88 -1.85 -9.24
C ASN A 20 37.97 -2.02 -7.71
N ASN A 21 37.20 -2.92 -7.09
CA ASN A 21 37.12 -3.11 -5.64
C ASN A 21 36.80 -1.81 -4.85
N ILE A 22 36.01 -0.90 -5.44
CA ILE A 22 35.61 0.37 -4.81
C ILE A 22 34.20 0.23 -4.24
N LYS A 23 34.05 0.45 -2.92
CA LYS A 23 32.74 0.54 -2.27
C LYS A 23 32.17 1.95 -2.42
N GLY A 24 31.41 2.17 -3.49
CA GLY A 24 30.69 3.43 -3.70
C GLY A 24 29.41 3.47 -2.88
N THR A 25 29.17 4.55 -2.13
CA THR A 25 27.93 4.77 -1.38
C THR A 25 26.83 5.29 -2.31
N LEU A 26 25.65 4.67 -2.25
CA LEU A 26 24.46 5.12 -2.94
C LEU A 26 23.65 6.05 -2.02
N HIS A 27 23.22 7.18 -2.58
CA HIS A 27 22.31 8.10 -1.92
C HIS A 27 21.00 8.15 -2.69
N MET A 28 19.88 8.09 -1.97
CA MET A 28 18.55 8.16 -2.59
C MET A 28 18.32 9.57 -3.16
N GLN A 29 17.95 9.65 -4.44
CA GLN A 29 17.64 10.89 -5.14
C GLN A 29 16.16 10.92 -5.53
N THR A 30 15.36 11.74 -4.84
CA THR A 30 13.91 11.83 -5.06
C THR A 30 13.55 12.25 -6.47
N ARG A 31 14.34 13.14 -7.11
CA ARG A 31 14.10 13.59 -8.49
C ARG A 31 14.25 12.50 -9.55
N ALA A 32 15.03 11.45 -9.26
CA ALA A 32 15.17 10.29 -10.15
C ALA A 32 14.10 9.21 -9.87
N CYS A 33 13.32 9.35 -8.79
CA CYS A 33 12.25 8.43 -8.45
C CYS A 33 10.93 8.85 -9.11
N ARG A 34 10.14 7.86 -9.51
CA ARG A 34 8.77 8.08 -9.99
C ARG A 34 7.79 7.92 -8.83
N PHE A 35 7.16 9.02 -8.43
CA PHE A 35 6.09 9.00 -7.44
C PHE A 35 4.72 8.91 -8.12
N ILE A 36 3.78 8.26 -7.46
CA ILE A 36 2.38 8.13 -7.88
C ILE A 36 1.53 8.59 -6.70
N PRO A 37 0.49 9.41 -6.92
CA PRO A 37 -0.42 9.77 -5.83
C PRO A 37 -1.10 8.52 -5.27
N PHE A 38 -1.25 8.50 -3.95
CA PHE A 38 -1.87 7.43 -3.18
C PHE A 38 -2.88 8.03 -2.21
N GLN A 39 -4.03 7.39 -2.09
CA GLN A 39 -5.07 7.76 -1.14
C GLN A 39 -5.65 6.49 -0.53
N GLU A 40 -5.74 6.46 0.79
CA GLU A 40 -6.44 5.41 1.54
C GLU A 40 -7.80 5.95 1.97
N VAL A 41 -8.86 5.20 1.68
CA VAL A 41 -10.23 5.55 2.09
C VAL A 41 -10.88 4.36 2.79
N LYS A 42 -11.65 4.64 3.84
CA LYS A 42 -12.51 3.67 4.49
C LYS A 42 -13.94 3.92 4.07
N ILE A 43 -14.57 2.88 3.52
CA ILE A 43 -15.98 2.90 3.15
C ILE A 43 -16.80 2.09 4.16
N GLN A 44 -18.08 2.41 4.27
CA GLN A 44 -19.04 1.68 5.09
C GLN A 44 -20.20 1.22 4.21
N GLU A 45 -20.78 0.09 4.57
CA GLU A 45 -22.02 -0.40 3.95
C GLU A 45 -23.14 0.64 4.12
N MET A 46 -24.06 0.70 3.14
CA MET A 46 -25.23 1.54 3.25
C MET A 46 -26.17 0.99 4.33
N ALA A 47 -26.78 1.89 5.11
CA ALA A 47 -27.59 1.51 6.27
C ALA A 47 -28.83 0.66 5.91
N ASP A 48 -29.32 0.77 4.68
CA ASP A 48 -30.43 -0.02 4.13
C ASP A 48 -30.04 -1.47 3.79
N GLN A 49 -28.75 -1.74 3.56
CA GLN A 49 -28.21 -3.06 3.25
C GLN A 49 -27.80 -3.85 4.49
N VAL A 50 -27.80 -3.22 5.68
CA VAL A 50 -27.40 -3.86 6.93
C VAL A 50 -28.59 -4.61 7.57
N PRO A 51 -28.47 -5.92 7.84
CA PRO A 51 -29.53 -6.68 8.49
C PRO A 51 -29.87 -6.17 9.89
N VAL A 52 -31.11 -6.38 10.32
CA VAL A 52 -31.57 -5.98 11.66
C VAL A 52 -30.71 -6.67 12.73
N GLY A 53 -30.14 -5.86 13.62
CA GLY A 53 -29.29 -6.32 14.72
C GLY A 53 -27.78 -6.40 14.40
N HIS A 54 -27.37 -6.13 13.15
CA HIS A 54 -25.95 -6.07 12.79
C HIS A 54 -25.41 -4.63 12.81
N ILE A 55 -24.10 -4.49 13.02
CA ILE A 55 -23.39 -3.21 12.95
C ILE A 55 -22.75 -3.09 11.55
N PRO A 56 -22.85 -1.93 10.87
CA PRO A 56 -22.24 -1.73 9.56
C PRO A 56 -20.73 -2.01 9.58
N ARG A 57 -20.24 -2.81 8.64
CA ARG A 57 -18.80 -3.08 8.54
C ARG A 57 -18.12 -2.01 7.69
N SER A 58 -16.84 -1.80 7.96
CA SER A 58 -15.99 -0.90 7.18
C SER A 58 -14.97 -1.71 6.37
N MET A 59 -14.66 -1.24 5.16
CA MET A 59 -13.61 -1.82 4.31
C MET A 59 -12.62 -0.72 3.90
N THR A 60 -11.34 -1.07 3.80
CA THR A 60 -10.30 -0.15 3.34
C THR A 60 -10.10 -0.28 1.83
N VAL A 61 -9.99 0.85 1.15
CA VAL A 61 -9.77 0.96 -0.29
C VAL A 61 -8.53 1.79 -0.54
N HIS A 62 -7.65 1.30 -1.41
CA HIS A 62 -6.43 1.96 -1.85
C HIS A 62 -6.61 2.50 -3.26
N ILE A 63 -6.46 3.80 -3.41
CA ILE A 63 -6.61 4.49 -4.69
C ILE A 63 -5.28 5.03 -5.13
N HIS A 64 -4.98 4.79 -6.40
CA HIS A 64 -3.73 5.16 -7.03
C HIS A 64 -3.97 6.02 -8.27
N GLY A 65 -3.03 6.93 -8.54
CA GLY A 65 -3.01 7.68 -9.80
C GLY A 65 -4.12 8.72 -9.92
N VAL A 66 -4.71 8.82 -11.11
CA VAL A 66 -5.69 9.87 -11.48
C VAL A 66 -7.04 9.75 -10.77
N LEU A 67 -7.33 8.59 -10.17
CA LEU A 67 -8.55 8.36 -9.41
C LEU A 67 -8.49 8.97 -8.00
N THR A 68 -7.30 9.36 -7.54
CA THR A 68 -7.16 10.06 -6.26
C THR A 68 -7.93 11.38 -6.28
N ARG A 69 -8.56 11.74 -5.16
CA ARG A 69 -9.38 12.95 -4.96
C ARG A 69 -10.69 13.01 -5.76
N GLN A 70 -11.16 11.90 -6.33
CA GLN A 70 -12.46 11.87 -7.01
C GLN A 70 -13.66 11.69 -6.08
N MET A 71 -13.43 11.31 -4.82
CA MET A 71 -14.49 11.15 -3.82
C MET A 71 -14.28 12.08 -2.63
N ASN A 72 -15.40 12.42 -1.98
CA ASN A 72 -15.42 13.19 -0.75
C ASN A 72 -16.03 12.37 0.40
N PRO A 73 -15.74 12.75 1.66
CA PRO A 73 -16.38 12.13 2.82
C PRO A 73 -17.91 12.31 2.77
N GLY A 74 -18.65 11.22 2.95
CA GLY A 74 -20.12 11.21 2.94
C GLY A 74 -20.75 10.95 1.57
N ASP A 75 -19.95 10.87 0.50
CA ASP A 75 -20.46 10.50 -0.82
C ASP A 75 -20.91 9.03 -0.86
N ILE A 76 -22.04 8.79 -1.53
CA ILE A 76 -22.50 7.43 -1.86
C ILE A 76 -21.85 7.04 -3.17
N VAL A 77 -20.95 6.06 -3.13
CA VAL A 77 -20.10 5.69 -4.27
C VAL A 77 -20.18 4.20 -4.57
N HIS A 78 -20.11 3.86 -5.86
CA HIS A 78 -19.91 2.49 -6.32
C HIS A 78 -18.46 2.33 -6.76
N LEU A 79 -17.75 1.38 -6.14
CA LEU A 79 -16.33 1.13 -6.37
C LEU A 79 -16.14 -0.25 -6.98
N GLY A 80 -15.34 -0.33 -8.04
CA GLY A 80 -14.88 -1.58 -8.64
C GLY A 80 -13.35 -1.67 -8.53
N GLY A 81 -12.82 -2.84 -8.20
CA GLY A 81 -11.39 -3.03 -7.99
C GLY A 81 -11.01 -4.49 -7.80
N ILE A 82 -9.79 -4.72 -7.34
CA ILE A 82 -9.23 -6.05 -7.13
C ILE A 82 -9.07 -6.26 -5.62
N PHE A 83 -9.77 -7.24 -5.08
CA PHE A 83 -9.69 -7.56 -3.66
C PHE A 83 -8.41 -8.35 -3.36
N LEU A 84 -7.52 -7.78 -2.55
CA LEU A 84 -6.22 -8.36 -2.24
C LEU A 84 -5.96 -8.43 -0.73
N PRO A 85 -5.32 -9.50 -0.25
CA PRO A 85 -4.84 -9.56 1.13
C PRO A 85 -3.56 -8.72 1.32
N VAL A 86 -3.46 -8.08 2.47
CA VAL A 86 -2.23 -7.50 3.03
C VAL A 86 -1.72 -8.45 4.12
N PRO A 87 -0.55 -9.08 3.92
CA PRO A 87 0.06 -9.84 4.98
C PRO A 87 0.56 -8.90 6.09
N TYR A 88 0.39 -9.31 7.34
CA TYR A 88 1.07 -8.64 8.45
C TYR A 88 2.57 -8.93 8.36
N THR A 89 3.40 -7.91 8.58
CA THR A 89 4.87 -8.01 8.56
C THR A 89 5.46 -7.67 9.92
N GLY A 90 6.58 -8.27 10.28
CA GLY A 90 7.30 -7.98 11.54
C GLY A 90 6.60 -8.55 12.77
N PHE A 91 6.74 -7.88 13.93
CA PHE A 91 6.17 -8.35 15.21
C PHE A 91 4.65 -8.49 15.21
N GLN A 92 3.94 -7.79 14.31
CA GLN A 92 2.50 -7.91 14.14
C GLN A 92 2.07 -9.23 13.48
N ALA A 93 2.97 -9.91 12.78
CA ALA A 93 2.69 -11.22 12.19
C ALA A 93 2.61 -12.34 13.24
N ILE A 94 3.30 -12.18 14.38
CA ILE A 94 3.37 -13.19 15.45
C ILE A 94 1.98 -13.46 16.05
N PRO A 95 1.22 -12.46 16.51
CA PRO A 95 -0.15 -12.68 17.02
C PRO A 95 -1.17 -12.93 15.90
N ALA A 96 -0.95 -12.38 14.69
CA ALA A 96 -1.91 -12.51 13.60
C ALA A 96 -1.91 -13.91 12.96
N GLY A 97 -0.80 -14.65 13.01
CA GLY A 97 -0.70 -15.98 12.41
C GLY A 97 -0.99 -15.96 10.91
N LEU A 98 -2.09 -16.62 10.50
CA LEU A 98 -2.56 -16.68 9.11
C LEU A 98 -3.62 -15.61 8.78
N LEU A 99 -4.00 -14.76 9.73
CA LEU A 99 -4.92 -13.65 9.47
C LEU A 99 -4.25 -12.67 8.51
N THR A 100 -5.03 -12.16 7.58
CA THR A 100 -4.60 -11.12 6.66
C THR A 100 -5.66 -10.04 6.63
N ASP A 101 -5.24 -8.79 6.72
CA ASP A 101 -6.12 -7.68 6.38
C ASP A 101 -6.38 -7.72 4.88
N THR A 102 -7.49 -7.13 4.44
CA THR A 102 -7.82 -7.07 3.03
C THR A 102 -8.12 -5.63 2.63
N TYR A 103 -7.87 -5.33 1.36
CA TYR A 103 -8.18 -4.04 0.77
C TYR A 103 -8.64 -4.23 -0.67
N LEU A 104 -9.37 -3.22 -1.13
CA LEU A 104 -9.76 -3.06 -2.53
C LEU A 104 -8.89 -2.02 -3.22
#